data_AF-W2M495-F1
#
_entry.id   AF-W2M495-F1
#
_cell.length_a   1.000
_cell.length_b   1.000
_cell.length_c   1.000
_cell.angle_alpha   90.00
_cell.angle_beta   90.00
_cell.angle_gamma   90.00
#
_symmetry.space_group_name_H-M   'P 1'
#
loop_
_entity.id
_entity.type
_entity.pdbx_description
1 polymer ?
#
loop_
_entity_poly.entity_id
_entity_poly.type
_entity_poly.pdbx_seq_one_letter_code
_entity_poly.pdbx_strand_id
1 'polypeptide(L)'
;MKTFAAAVIAACALTATNVAAAGEEGAAWGYKANDTSMASPNQWAENYPTCGGQRQSPIDIDTNVGCSSEKRSLTFSGSCADFNVSQSEASVNGGSCAVTANGAAYNMLQFHMHVPSEHTLNGQYLGGEVHFVHSNADSSALL
;
A
#
# COMPACT_ATOMS: atom_id res chain seq x y z
N MET A 1 -10.40 59.99 -6.68
CA MET A 1 -9.72 58.86 -6.02
C MET A 1 -10.24 57.58 -6.66
N LYS A 2 -9.37 56.81 -7.33
CA LYS A 2 -9.73 55.52 -7.94
C LYS A 2 -9.23 54.41 -7.01
N THR A 3 -10.14 53.69 -6.37
CA THR A 3 -9.84 52.52 -5.55
C THR A 3 -9.80 51.28 -6.45
N PHE A 4 -8.66 50.62 -6.54
CA PHE A 4 -8.53 49.29 -7.15
C PHE A 4 -8.69 48.24 -6.05
N ALA A 5 -9.65 47.32 -6.21
CA ALA A 5 -9.78 46.14 -5.37
C ALA A 5 -8.82 45.05 -5.89
N ALA A 6 -7.88 44.60 -5.05
CA ALA A 6 -7.03 43.46 -5.36
C ALA A 6 -7.77 42.17 -4.96
N ALA A 7 -8.04 41.31 -5.94
CA ALA A 7 -8.56 39.97 -5.70
C ALA A 7 -7.44 39.07 -5.17
N VAL A 8 -7.58 38.58 -3.93
CA VAL A 8 -6.69 37.57 -3.35
C VAL A 8 -7.13 36.20 -3.89
N ILE A 9 -6.40 35.67 -4.86
CA ILE A 9 -6.54 34.28 -5.28
C ILE A 9 -5.76 33.43 -4.28
N ALA A 10 -6.47 32.78 -3.36
CA ALA A 10 -5.90 31.76 -2.50
C ALA A 10 -5.66 30.50 -3.34
N ALA A 11 -4.44 30.35 -3.86
CA ALA A 11 -4.00 29.11 -4.47
C ALA A 11 -3.85 28.06 -3.36
N CYS A 12 -4.84 27.17 -3.24
CA CYS A 12 -4.75 25.98 -2.42
C CYS A 12 -3.73 25.05 -3.10
N ALA A 13 -2.48 25.11 -2.66
CA ALA A 13 -1.43 24.23 -3.16
C ALA A 13 -1.78 22.80 -2.73
N LEU A 14 -2.22 21.97 -3.69
CA LEU A 14 -2.25 20.53 -3.51
C LEU A 14 -0.80 20.05 -3.35
N THR A 15 -0.36 19.88 -2.11
CA THR A 15 0.89 19.19 -1.83
C THR A 15 0.68 17.72 -2.15
N ALA A 16 1.16 17.29 -3.32
CA ALA A 16 1.29 15.87 -3.63
C ALA A 16 2.20 15.24 -2.56
N THR A 17 1.61 14.40 -1.70
CA THR A 17 2.37 13.58 -0.76
C THR A 17 3.00 12.44 -1.57
N ASN A 18 4.19 12.68 -2.12
CA ASN A 18 5.02 11.60 -2.64
C ASN A 18 5.52 10.82 -1.43
N VAL A 19 5.06 9.57 -1.26
CA VAL A 19 5.70 8.62 -0.36
C VAL A 19 6.96 8.15 -1.08
N ALA A 20 8.03 8.93 -0.97
CA ALA A 20 9.35 8.45 -1.30
C ALA A 20 9.82 7.58 -0.14
N ALA A 21 9.98 6.27 -0.38
CA ALA A 21 10.81 5.45 0.49
C ALA A 21 12.25 5.97 0.33
N ALA A 22 12.67 6.88 1.20
CA ALA A 22 14.04 7.35 1.26
C ALA A 22 14.89 6.18 1.75
N GLY A 23 15.58 5.51 0.82
CA GLY A 23 16.54 4.47 1.13
C GLY A 23 17.80 5.08 1.75
N GLU A 24 17.80 5.29 3.06
CA GLU A 24 19.03 5.10 3.84
C GLU A 24 19.20 3.59 4.05
N GLU A 25 20.44 3.09 4.08
CA GLU A 25 20.77 1.68 4.37
C GLU A 25 20.28 1.31 5.78
N GLY A 26 19.00 1.03 5.92
CA GLY A 26 18.41 0.63 7.19
C GLY A 26 18.90 -0.77 7.58
N ALA A 27 18.91 -1.03 8.89
CA ALA A 27 19.29 -2.32 9.44
C ALA A 27 18.54 -3.46 8.75
N ALA A 28 19.21 -4.59 8.50
CA ALA A 28 18.53 -5.80 8.03
C ALA A 28 17.26 -6.05 8.87
N TRP A 29 16.15 -6.42 8.23
CA TRP A 29 14.86 -6.56 8.89
C TRP A 29 14.26 -7.95 8.66
N GLY A 30 13.37 -8.35 9.55
CA GLY A 30 12.61 -9.60 9.40
C GLY A 30 11.62 -9.81 10.53
N TYR A 31 10.87 -10.91 10.47
CA TYR A 31 9.84 -11.23 11.47
C TYR A 31 10.33 -12.14 12.60
N LYS A 32 11.60 -12.59 12.56
CA LYS A 32 12.18 -13.47 13.58
C LYS A 32 12.53 -12.67 14.84
N ALA A 33 11.62 -12.64 15.81
CA ALA A 33 11.81 -11.89 17.05
C ALA A 33 13.03 -12.32 17.89
N ASN A 34 13.56 -13.53 17.67
CA ASN A 34 14.74 -14.05 18.39
C ASN A 34 16.06 -13.91 17.62
N ASP A 35 16.05 -13.29 16.44
CA ASP A 35 17.24 -13.09 15.63
C ASP A 35 17.78 -11.67 15.84
N THR A 36 18.86 -11.54 16.63
CA THR A 36 19.45 -10.23 16.96
C THR A 36 20.22 -9.60 15.80
N SER A 37 20.39 -10.30 14.67
CA SER A 37 21.05 -9.74 13.48
C SER A 37 20.12 -8.89 12.62
N MET A 38 18.82 -8.88 12.92
CA MET A 38 17.81 -8.15 12.19
C MET A 38 16.86 -7.38 13.11
N ALA A 39 16.39 -6.23 12.66
CA ALA A 39 15.32 -5.49 13.30
C ALA A 39 14.00 -6.26 13.14
N SER A 40 13.36 -6.57 14.26
CA SER A 40 12.03 -7.16 14.30
C SER A 40 10.93 -6.08 14.22
N PRO A 41 9.65 -6.42 14.00
CA PRO A 41 8.61 -5.42 13.71
C PRO A 41 8.46 -4.30 14.75
N ASN A 42 8.71 -4.57 16.03
CA ASN A 42 8.69 -3.55 17.09
C ASN A 42 9.86 -2.56 17.02
N GLN A 43 10.91 -2.86 16.25
CA GLN A 43 12.11 -2.03 16.06
C GLN A 43 12.12 -1.33 14.69
N TRP A 44 11.18 -1.65 13.79
CA TRP A 44 11.18 -1.06 12.45
C TRP A 44 11.03 0.45 12.49
N ALA A 45 10.18 1.01 13.35
CA ALA A 45 10.00 2.46 13.45
C ALA A 45 11.28 3.22 13.87
N GLU A 46 12.21 2.56 14.58
CA GLU A 46 13.50 3.15 14.98
C GLU A 46 14.48 3.22 13.81
N ASN A 47 14.41 2.27 12.88
CA ASN A 47 15.33 2.13 11.75
C ASN A 47 14.73 2.66 10.42
N TYR A 48 13.40 2.71 10.35
CA TYR A 48 12.60 3.09 9.19
C TYR A 48 11.43 3.97 9.68
N PRO A 49 11.63 5.30 9.78
CA PRO A 49 10.68 6.19 10.45
C PRO A 49 9.24 6.13 9.90
N THR A 50 9.07 5.80 8.62
CA THR A 50 7.75 5.62 7.99
C THR A 50 6.92 4.50 8.62
N CYS A 51 7.57 3.46 9.18
CA CYS A 51 6.91 2.36 9.89
C CYS A 51 6.26 2.80 11.21
N GLY A 52 6.69 3.94 11.78
CA GLY A 52 6.06 4.57 12.95
C GLY A 52 4.91 5.54 12.60
N GLY A 53 4.46 5.55 11.34
CA GLY A 53 3.40 6.46 10.87
C GLY A 53 2.02 6.15 11.46
N GLN A 54 1.06 7.07 11.25
CA GLN A 54 -0.31 6.95 11.79
C GLN A 54 -1.29 6.19 10.86
N ARG A 55 -0.83 5.80 9.67
CA ARG A 55 -1.63 5.16 8.62
C ARG A 55 -0.93 3.91 8.11
N GLN A 56 -0.62 2.99 9.03
CA GLN A 56 0.03 1.72 8.73
C GLN A 56 -1.00 0.63 8.44
N SER A 57 -0.54 -0.37 7.70
CA SER A 57 -1.18 -1.68 7.57
C SER A 57 -0.26 -2.74 8.19
N PRO A 58 -0.79 -3.93 8.56
CA PRO A 58 -2.19 -4.35 8.52
C PRO A 58 -3.06 -3.69 9.61
N ILE A 59 -4.37 -3.91 9.55
CA ILE A 59 -5.35 -3.50 10.57
C ILE A 59 -6.29 -4.66 10.96
N ASP A 60 -7.00 -4.49 12.07
CA ASP A 60 -8.21 -5.26 12.35
C ASP A 60 -9.39 -4.68 11.58
N ILE A 61 -10.09 -5.54 10.85
CA ILE A 61 -11.32 -5.22 10.14
C ILE A 61 -12.49 -5.70 11.01
N ASP A 62 -13.06 -4.76 11.76
CA ASP A 62 -14.28 -5.02 12.53
C ASP A 62 -15.49 -5.08 11.58
N THR A 63 -16.07 -6.27 11.45
CA THR A 63 -17.23 -6.51 10.59
C THR A 63 -18.57 -6.25 11.30
N ASN A 64 -18.55 -5.98 12.60
CA ASN A 64 -19.75 -5.74 13.40
C ASN A 64 -20.15 -4.27 13.41
N VAL A 65 -19.20 -3.38 13.14
CA VAL A 65 -19.49 -1.97 12.91
C VAL A 65 -20.02 -1.78 11.50
N GLY A 66 -21.22 -1.22 11.38
CA GLY A 66 -21.77 -0.87 10.08
C GLY A 66 -20.90 0.18 9.40
N CYS A 67 -20.25 -0.17 8.28
CA CYS A 67 -19.54 0.81 7.46
C CYS A 67 -20.54 1.63 6.63
N SER A 68 -20.73 2.90 7.01
CA SER A 68 -21.43 3.91 6.21
C SER A 68 -20.46 4.59 5.22
N SER A 69 -19.65 3.81 4.51
CA SER A 69 -18.75 4.32 3.49
C SER A 69 -19.35 4.11 2.10
N GLU A 70 -19.18 5.11 1.23
CA GLU A 70 -19.39 4.96 -0.21
C GLU A 70 -18.66 3.71 -0.71
N LYS A 71 -19.39 2.79 -1.32
CA LYS A 71 -18.80 1.57 -1.88
C LYS A 71 -17.91 1.97 -3.04
N ARG A 72 -16.63 1.68 -2.93
CA ARG A 72 -15.69 1.86 -4.04
C ARG A 72 -15.69 0.62 -4.90
N SER A 73 -15.93 0.79 -6.20
CA SER A 73 -15.88 -0.31 -7.17
C SER A 73 -14.45 -0.60 -7.59
N LEU A 74 -14.10 -1.88 -7.64
CA LEU A 74 -12.92 -2.39 -8.32
C LEU A 74 -13.38 -3.04 -9.63
N THR A 75 -12.74 -2.71 -10.74
CA THR A 75 -13.00 -3.34 -12.04
C THR A 75 -11.73 -3.96 -12.58
N PHE A 76 -11.68 -5.29 -12.60
CA PHE A 76 -10.55 -6.05 -13.11
C PHE A 76 -10.67 -6.25 -14.63
N SER A 77 -9.54 -6.20 -15.32
CA SER A 77 -9.46 -6.32 -16.77
C SER A 77 -8.13 -6.94 -17.21
N GLY A 78 -8.06 -7.35 -18.47
CA GLY A 78 -6.86 -7.95 -19.06
C GLY A 78 -6.60 -9.37 -18.55
N SER A 79 -5.40 -9.87 -18.82
CA SER A 79 -4.96 -11.19 -18.41
C SER A 79 -3.45 -11.24 -18.25
N CYS A 80 -2.97 -11.98 -17.25
CA CYS A 80 -1.57 -12.35 -17.06
C CYS A 80 -1.52 -13.83 -16.74
N ALA A 81 -0.79 -14.59 -17.56
CA ALA A 81 -0.70 -16.04 -17.43
C ALA A 81 0.69 -16.50 -16.94
N ASP A 82 1.71 -15.66 -17.15
CA ASP A 82 3.10 -16.01 -16.89
C ASP A 82 3.65 -15.16 -15.74
N PHE A 83 4.40 -15.82 -14.85
CA PHE A 83 4.97 -15.20 -13.66
C PHE A 83 6.41 -15.66 -13.45
N ASN A 84 7.27 -14.73 -13.02
CA ASN A 84 8.60 -15.05 -12.53
C ASN A 84 8.52 -15.20 -11.00
N VAL A 85 8.77 -16.41 -10.51
CA VAL A 85 8.63 -16.74 -9.08
C VAL A 85 9.98 -16.62 -8.37
N SER A 86 9.99 -15.92 -7.25
CA SER A 86 11.12 -15.80 -6.32
C SER A 86 10.75 -16.38 -4.94
N GLN A 87 11.66 -16.25 -3.96
CA GLN A 87 11.36 -16.68 -2.60
C GLN A 87 10.28 -15.83 -1.91
N SER A 88 10.17 -14.54 -2.26
CA SER A 88 9.31 -13.58 -1.58
C SER A 88 8.05 -13.21 -2.35
N GLU A 89 8.06 -13.35 -3.68
CA GLU A 89 6.95 -12.92 -4.54
C GLU A 89 6.92 -13.63 -5.90
N ALA A 90 5.80 -13.49 -6.61
CA ALA A 90 5.65 -13.86 -8.01
C ALA A 90 5.32 -12.61 -8.83
N SER A 91 6.28 -12.14 -9.64
CA SER A 91 6.14 -10.94 -10.47
C SER A 91 5.54 -11.29 -11.84
N VAL A 92 4.66 -10.43 -12.35
CA VAL A 92 4.00 -10.58 -13.65
C VAL A 92 5.06 -10.58 -14.77
N ASN A 93 4.99 -11.56 -15.67
CA ASN A 93 5.85 -11.67 -16.85
C ASN A 93 5.04 -11.48 -18.13
N GLY A 94 4.75 -10.22 -18.47
CA GLY A 94 3.91 -9.88 -19.62
C GLY A 94 2.41 -10.09 -19.36
N GLY A 95 1.61 -9.61 -20.30
CA GLY A 95 0.15 -9.52 -20.16
C GLY A 95 -0.34 -8.10 -19.90
N SER A 96 -1.61 -7.98 -19.52
CA SER A 96 -2.31 -6.70 -19.35
C SER A 96 -3.26 -6.69 -18.16
N CYS A 97 -3.08 -7.59 -17.19
CA CYS A 97 -3.90 -7.64 -16.00
C CYS A 97 -3.80 -6.33 -15.22
N ALA A 98 -4.95 -5.72 -15.00
CA ALA A 98 -5.06 -4.42 -14.37
C ALA A 98 -6.36 -4.31 -13.58
N VAL A 99 -6.38 -3.39 -12.62
CA VAL A 99 -7.56 -3.00 -11.87
C VAL A 99 -7.81 -1.51 -12.05
N THR A 100 -9.07 -1.14 -12.27
CA THR A 100 -9.52 0.24 -12.23
C THR A 100 -10.17 0.53 -10.89
N ALA A 101 -9.67 1.56 -10.22
CA ALA A 101 -10.18 2.07 -8.94
C ALA A 101 -10.16 3.60 -8.97
N ASN A 102 -11.23 4.25 -8.49
CA ASN A 102 -11.32 5.72 -8.40
C ASN A 102 -11.05 6.47 -9.72
N GLY A 103 -11.38 5.86 -10.86
CA GLY A 103 -11.14 6.47 -12.19
C GLY A 103 -9.70 6.35 -12.70
N ALA A 104 -8.81 5.66 -11.98
CA ALA A 104 -7.45 5.37 -12.39
C ALA A 104 -7.24 3.86 -12.60
N ALA A 105 -6.45 3.50 -13.61
CA ALA A 105 -6.06 2.13 -13.91
C ALA A 105 -4.66 1.84 -13.35
N TYR A 106 -4.51 0.68 -12.71
CA TYR A 106 -3.27 0.21 -12.10
C TYR A 106 -2.95 -1.17 -12.69
N ASN A 107 -1.76 -1.30 -13.27
CA ASN A 107 -1.27 -2.58 -13.78
C ASN A 107 -0.78 -3.43 -12.62
N MET A 108 -1.09 -4.72 -12.63
CA MET A 108 -0.56 -5.65 -11.64
C MET A 108 0.95 -5.84 -11.86
N LEU A 109 1.72 -5.76 -10.78
CA LEU A 109 3.16 -5.93 -10.78
C LEU A 109 3.57 -7.31 -10.28
N GLN A 110 2.97 -7.74 -9.18
CA GLN A 110 3.29 -9.00 -8.51
C GLN A 110 2.14 -9.41 -7.58
N PHE A 111 2.21 -10.65 -7.10
CA PHE A 111 1.53 -11.03 -5.87
C PHE A 111 2.49 -11.73 -4.91
N HIS A 112 2.16 -11.69 -3.62
CA HIS A 112 2.86 -12.40 -2.58
C HIS A 112 1.89 -12.86 -1.49
N MET A 113 2.36 -13.72 -0.60
CA MET A 113 1.52 -14.41 0.39
C MET A 113 2.09 -14.26 1.79
N HIS A 114 1.20 -14.11 2.76
CA HIS A 114 1.52 -14.10 4.19
C HIS A 114 0.78 -15.24 4.90
N VAL A 115 1.47 -15.87 5.85
CA VAL A 115 0.90 -16.93 6.70
C VAL A 115 1.38 -16.71 8.15
N PRO A 116 0.47 -16.50 9.12
CA PRO A 116 -0.99 -16.35 8.96
C PRO A 116 -1.35 -15.07 8.18
N SER A 117 -2.65 -14.73 8.06
CA SER A 117 -3.02 -13.43 7.50
C SER A 117 -2.35 -12.28 8.26
N GLU A 118 -2.11 -11.16 7.59
CA GLU A 118 -1.62 -9.95 8.27
C GLU A 118 -2.80 -9.17 8.85
N HIS A 119 -3.86 -8.96 8.06
CA HIS A 119 -5.12 -8.41 8.55
C HIS A 119 -5.85 -9.43 9.42
N THR A 120 -6.59 -8.92 10.40
CA THR A 120 -7.50 -9.70 11.23
C THR A 120 -8.94 -9.34 10.92
N LEU A 121 -9.85 -10.29 11.12
CA LEU A 121 -11.29 -10.05 11.12
C LEU A 121 -11.82 -10.20 12.54
N ASN A 122 -12.32 -9.13 13.13
CA ASN A 122 -12.78 -9.10 14.53
C ASN A 122 -11.71 -9.63 15.51
N GLY A 123 -10.45 -9.22 15.31
CA GLY A 123 -9.29 -9.61 16.11
C GLY A 123 -8.76 -11.02 15.85
N GLN A 124 -9.30 -11.76 14.87
CA GLN A 124 -8.86 -13.11 14.54
C GLN A 124 -8.06 -13.17 13.24
N TYR A 125 -6.90 -13.82 13.29
CA TYR A 125 -6.13 -14.15 12.09
C TYR A 125 -6.82 -15.26 11.28
N LEU A 126 -6.66 -15.20 9.97
CA LEU A 126 -7.04 -16.26 9.03
C LEU A 126 -5.81 -17.12 8.68
N GLY A 127 -6.05 -18.23 7.96
CA GLY A 127 -4.99 -19.18 7.59
C GLY A 127 -3.93 -18.63 6.64
N GLY A 128 -4.20 -17.50 5.97
CA GLY A 128 -3.26 -16.82 5.09
C GLY A 128 -3.91 -15.66 4.36
N GLU A 129 -3.08 -14.84 3.72
CA GLU A 129 -3.49 -13.64 2.98
C GLU A 129 -2.65 -13.51 1.71
N VAL A 130 -3.27 -13.09 0.61
CA VAL A 130 -2.58 -12.84 -0.66
C VAL A 130 -2.71 -11.37 -0.99
N HIS A 131 -1.58 -10.71 -1.22
CA HIS A 131 -1.52 -9.32 -1.67
C HIS A 131 -1.24 -9.28 -3.16
N PHE A 132 -2.07 -8.56 -3.91
CA PHE A 132 -1.88 -8.30 -5.34
C PHE A 132 -1.43 -6.85 -5.51
N VAL A 133 -0.15 -6.63 -5.76
CA VAL A 133 0.42 -5.27 -5.86
C VAL A 133 0.19 -4.72 -7.26
N HIS A 134 -0.41 -3.54 -7.34
CA HIS A 134 -0.61 -2.81 -8.59
C HIS A 134 0.03 -1.42 -8.53
N SER A 135 0.43 -0.89 -9.68
CA SER A 135 0.91 0.49 -9.83
C SER A 135 0.42 1.10 -11.14
N ASN A 136 0.24 2.41 -11.14
CA ASN A 136 -0.02 3.19 -12.36
C ASN A 136 1.26 3.91 -12.84
N ALA A 137 1.14 4.73 -13.89
CA ALA A 137 2.26 5.43 -14.51
C ALA A 137 2.90 6.55 -13.65
N ASP A 138 2.19 7.05 -12.63
CA ASP A 138 2.73 8.02 -11.68
C ASP A 138 3.37 7.37 -10.44
N SER A 139 3.48 6.03 -10.45
CA SER A 139 4.00 5.21 -9.34
C SER A 139 3.13 5.18 -8.08
N SER A 140 1.87 5.63 -8.16
CA SER A 140 0.89 5.38 -7.11
C SER A 140 0.60 3.88 -7.03
N ALA A 141 0.71 3.35 -5.82
CA ALA A 141 0.42 1.96 -5.53
C ALA A 141 -1.06 1.75 -5.19
N LEU A 142 -1.59 0.61 -5.62
CA LEU A 142 -2.83 0.03 -5.12
C LEU A 142 -2.52 -1.41 -4.71
N LEU A 143 -2.70 -1.69 -3.42
CA LEU A 143 -2.56 -3.00 -2.80
C LEU A 143 -3.93 -3.59 -2.48
#